data_AF-A0AAV5AS12-F1
#
_entry.id   AF-A0AAV5AS12-F1
#
_cell.length_a   1.000
_cell.length_b   1.000
_cell.length_c   1.000
_cell.angle_alpha   90.00
_cell.angle_beta   90.00
_cell.angle_gamma   90.00
#
_symmetry.space_group_name_H-M   'P 1'
#
loop_
_entity.id
_entity.type
_entity.pdbx_description
1 polymer ?
#
loop_
_entity_poly.entity_id
_entity_poly.type
_entity_poly.pdbx_seq_one_letter_code
_entity_poly.pdbx_strand_id
1 'polypeptide(L)'
;MSKISSYKELIVWQKAIILVKQIYGITRLFPEEEKFGLTNQIRRSAVSIPSNIAEGYGRGSSKSYLQFLSVARGSLFELESQLYIARE
;
A
#
# COMPACT_ATOMS: atom_id res chain seq x y z
N MET A 1 -26.16 -5.45 -6.88
CA MET A 1 -24.93 -5.02 -6.17
C MET A 1 -25.18 -3.63 -5.64
N SER A 2 -24.88 -3.35 -4.36
CA SER A 2 -25.01 -2.00 -3.81
C SER A 2 -24.08 -1.04 -4.55
N LYS A 3 -24.56 0.18 -4.80
CA LYS A 3 -23.74 1.24 -5.37
C LYS A 3 -22.66 1.62 -4.34
N ILE A 4 -21.40 1.46 -4.71
CA ILE A 4 -20.26 1.87 -3.88
C ILE A 4 -20.29 3.39 -3.75
N SER A 5 -20.37 3.90 -2.53
CA SER A 5 -20.46 5.35 -2.26
C SER A 5 -19.14 5.93 -1.77
N SER A 6 -18.27 5.09 -1.19
CA SER A 6 -16.97 5.48 -0.66
C SER A 6 -15.87 4.49 -1.05
N TYR A 7 -14.65 4.97 -1.28
CA TYR A 7 -13.48 4.12 -1.45
C TYR A 7 -13.25 3.17 -0.24
N LYS A 8 -13.77 3.54 0.94
CA LYS A 8 -13.67 2.72 2.15
C LYS A 8 -14.48 1.43 2.09
N GLU A 9 -15.46 1.35 1.19
CA GLU A 9 -16.25 0.14 0.92
C GLU A 9 -15.52 -0.83 -0.02
N LEU A 10 -14.43 -0.38 -0.69
CA LEU A 10 -13.64 -1.24 -1.56
C LEU A 10 -12.90 -2.28 -0.72
N ILE A 11 -13.20 -3.56 -0.95
CA ILE A 11 -12.52 -4.68 -0.29
C ILE A 11 -11.00 -4.60 -0.50
N VAL A 12 -10.54 -4.21 -1.69
CA VAL A 12 -9.11 -4.06 -1.98
C VAL A 12 -8.45 -2.97 -1.13
N TRP A 13 -9.15 -1.86 -0.87
CA TRP A 13 -8.66 -0.80 0.01
C TRP A 13 -8.62 -1.27 1.46
N GLN A 14 -9.67 -1.95 1.94
CA GLN A 14 -9.72 -2.50 3.30
C GLN A 14 -8.57 -3.49 3.55
N LYS A 15 -8.31 -4.39 2.59
CA LYS A 15 -7.17 -5.31 2.65
C LYS A 15 -5.83 -4.58 2.64
N ALA A 16 -5.69 -3.54 1.83
CA ALA A 16 -4.48 -2.72 1.81
C ALA A 16 -4.23 -2.00 3.16
N ILE A 17 -5.28 -1.54 3.85
CA ILE A 17 -5.16 -0.99 5.21
C ILE A 17 -4.70 -2.04 6.22
N ILE A 18 -5.21 -3.27 6.13
CA ILE A 18 -4.76 -4.38 6.99
C ILE A 18 -3.27 -4.67 6.72
N LEU A 19 -2.86 -4.73 5.45
CA LEU A 19 -1.47 -4.92 5.06
C LEU A 19 -0.57 -3.82 5.67
N VAL A 20 -0.94 -2.53 5.57
CA VAL A 20 -0.18 -1.44 6.20
C VAL A 20 -0.01 -1.67 7.71
N LYS A 21 -1.08 -2.04 8.42
CA LYS A 21 -1.00 -2.32 9.86
C LYS A 21 -0.02 -3.47 10.16
N GLN A 22 -0.05 -4.54 9.37
CA GLN A 22 0.88 -5.67 9.52
C GLN A 22 2.33 -5.25 9.29
N ILE A 23 2.59 -4.45 8.24
CA ILE A 23 3.92 -3.94 7.93
C ILE A 23 4.45 -3.05 9.05
N TYR A 24 3.65 -2.14 9.59
CA TYR A 24 4.04 -1.35 10.77
C TYR A 24 4.28 -2.22 12.01
N GLY A 25 3.54 -3.32 12.17
CA GLY A 25 3.76 -4.28 13.24
C GLY A 25 5.11 -5.00 13.12
N ILE A 26 5.41 -5.55 11.95
CA ILE A 26 6.64 -6.32 11.69
C ILE A 26 7.88 -5.42 11.75
N THR A 27 7.84 -4.27 11.08
CA THR A 27 8.98 -3.34 11.03
C THR A 27 9.28 -2.62 12.34
N ARG A 28 8.48 -2.81 13.40
CA ARG A 28 8.84 -2.36 14.77
C ARG A 28 9.95 -3.21 15.38
N LEU A 29 10.18 -4.41 14.85
CA LEU A 29 11.19 -5.36 15.33
C LEU A 29 12.50 -5.25 14.56
N PHE A 30 12.60 -4.35 13.58
CA PHE A 30 13.80 -4.16 12.78
C PHE A 30 14.87 -3.40 13.58
N PRO A 31 16.16 -3.57 13.24
CA PRO A 31 17.25 -2.81 13.88
C PRO A 31 17.06 -1.29 13.73
N GLU A 32 17.46 -0.51 14.73
CA GLU A 32 17.27 0.95 14.73
C GLU A 32 18.09 1.65 13.64
N GLU A 33 19.23 1.07 13.24
CA GLU A 33 20.05 1.55 12.11
C GLU A 33 19.30 1.52 10.77
N GLU A 34 18.33 0.61 10.60
CA GLU A 34 17.51 0.49 9.39
C GLU A 34 16.31 1.44 9.37
N LYS A 35 16.08 2.19 10.46
CA LYS A 35 14.92 3.06 10.62
C LYS A 35 14.75 4.06 9.47
N PHE A 36 15.84 4.65 9.01
CA PHE A 36 15.87 5.58 7.88
C PHE A 36 16.20 4.89 6.54
N GLY A 37 16.66 3.63 6.59
CA GLY A 37 16.94 2.76 5.45
C GLY A 37 15.71 1.94 5.05
N LEU A 38 15.84 0.61 5.12
CA LEU A 38 14.87 -0.35 4.61
C LEU A 38 13.51 -0.24 5.31
N THR A 39 13.48 0.05 6.62
CA THR A 39 12.23 0.24 7.38
C THR A 39 11.38 1.37 6.80
N ASN A 40 12.00 2.50 6.47
CA ASN A 40 11.29 3.64 5.91
C ASN A 40 10.77 3.33 4.50
N GLN A 41 11.58 2.66 3.67
CA GLN A 41 11.18 2.28 2.30
C GLN A 41 9.97 1.33 2.33
N ILE A 42 10.03 0.25 3.13
CA ILE A 42 8.95 -0.72 3.32
C ILE A 42 7.65 -0.03 3.75
N ARG A 43 7.71 0.85 4.76
CA ARG A 43 6.53 1.56 5.26
C ARG A 43 5.94 2.49 4.20
N ARG A 44 6.77 3.20 3.43
CA ARG A 44 6.32 4.08 2.35
C ARG A 44 5.65 3.29 1.23
N SER A 45 6.25 2.21 0.76
CA SER A 45 5.66 1.36 -0.27
C SER A 45 4.33 0.77 0.20
N ALA A 46 4.24 0.30 1.44
CA ALA A 46 2.98 -0.18 2.01
C ALA A 46 1.89 0.89 2.07
N VAL A 47 2.19 2.10 2.56
CA VAL A 47 1.24 3.22 2.66
C VAL A 47 0.81 3.74 1.29
N SER A 48 1.68 3.66 0.28
CA SER A 48 1.39 4.06 -1.09
C SER A 48 0.24 3.25 -1.71
N ILE A 49 0.09 1.96 -1.36
CA ILE A 49 -0.94 1.07 -1.93
C ILE A 49 -2.36 1.58 -1.64
N PRO A 50 -2.84 1.71 -0.39
CA PRO A 50 -4.18 2.22 -0.11
C PRO A 50 -4.34 3.69 -0.50
N SER A 51 -3.27 4.49 -0.46
CA SER A 51 -3.30 5.90 -0.86
C SER A 51 -3.65 6.05 -2.34
N ASN A 52 -2.97 5.30 -3.22
CA ASN A 52 -3.25 5.32 -4.66
C ASN A 52 -4.63 4.74 -4.99
N ILE A 53 -5.10 3.72 -4.28
CA ILE A 53 -6.47 3.20 -4.46
C ILE A 53 -7.51 4.29 -4.15
N ALA A 54 -7.35 4.99 -3.02
CA ALA A 54 -8.27 6.03 -2.60
C ALA A 54 -8.22 7.25 -3.53
N GLU A 55 -7.02 7.68 -3.92
CA GLU A 55 -6.84 8.79 -4.84
C GLU A 55 -7.46 8.48 -6.20
N GLY A 56 -7.17 7.30 -6.76
CA GLY A 56 -7.73 6.86 -8.03
C GLY A 56 -9.25 6.84 -8.04
N TYR A 57 -9.88 6.35 -6.96
CA TYR A 57 -11.34 6.39 -6.81
C TYR A 57 -11.88 7.83 -6.83
N GLY A 58 -11.17 8.77 -6.20
CA GLY A 58 -11.54 10.19 -6.14
C GLY A 58 -11.41 10.95 -7.45
N ARG A 59 -10.71 10.43 -8.47
CA ARG A 59 -10.49 11.12 -9.75
C ARG A 59 -11.70 11.11 -10.70
N GLY A 60 -12.75 10.34 -10.40
CA GLY A 60 -14.04 10.40 -11.11
C GLY A 60 -14.06 9.85 -12.54
N SER A 61 -12.92 9.38 -13.09
CA SER A 61 -12.85 8.74 -14.41
C SER A 61 -12.25 7.33 -14.32
N SER A 62 -12.78 6.39 -15.11
CA SER A 62 -12.28 5.01 -15.15
C SER A 62 -10.83 4.92 -15.60
N LYS A 63 -10.42 5.76 -16.57
CA LYS A 63 -9.04 5.80 -17.09
C LYS A 63 -8.05 6.20 -15.99
N SER A 64 -8.34 7.29 -15.28
CA SER A 64 -7.50 7.73 -14.15
C SER A 64 -7.50 6.66 -13.06
N TYR A 65 -8.66 6.08 -12.72
CA TYR A 65 -8.72 5.06 -11.69
C TYR A 65 -7.81 3.86 -12.01
N LEU A 66 -7.84 3.34 -13.24
CA LEU A 66 -6.96 2.27 -13.69
C LEU A 66 -5.47 2.63 -13.61
N GLN A 67 -5.11 3.86 -13.95
CA GLN A 67 -3.73 4.32 -13.82
C GLN A 67 -3.26 4.28 -12.36
N PHE A 68 -4.06 4.80 -11.43
CA PHE A 68 -3.74 4.77 -10.00
C PHE A 68 -3.72 3.36 -9.42
N LEU A 69 -4.58 2.45 -9.91
CA LEU A 69 -4.51 1.03 -9.54
C LEU A 69 -3.21 0.36 -10.03
N SER A 70 -2.72 0.72 -11.22
CA SER A 70 -1.41 0.27 -11.70
C SER A 70 -0.26 0.77 -10.83
N VAL A 71 -0.31 2.02 -10.35
CA VAL A 71 0.68 2.55 -9.39
C VAL A 71 0.60 1.80 -8.06
N ALA A 72 -0.60 1.56 -7.52
CA ALA A 72 -0.79 0.78 -6.30
C ALA A 72 -0.20 -0.64 -6.44
N ARG A 73 -0.37 -1.28 -7.60
CA ARG A 73 0.24 -2.58 -7.90
C ARG A 73 1.77 -2.51 -7.97
N GLY A 74 2.32 -1.44 -8.55
CA GLY A 74 3.76 -1.19 -8.55
C GLY A 74 4.33 -1.09 -7.14
N SER A 75 3.69 -0.33 -6.25
CA SER A 75 4.09 -0.23 -4.84
C SER A 75 3.97 -1.55 -4.08
N LEU A 76 3.04 -2.44 -4.46
CA LEU A 76 2.94 -3.79 -3.90
C LEU A 76 4.15 -4.66 -4.28
N PHE A 77 4.57 -4.64 -5.54
CA PHE A 77 5.76 -5.38 -5.97
C PHE A 77 7.05 -4.85 -5.34
N GLU A 78 7.14 -3.53 -5.17
CA GLU A 78 8.25 -2.90 -4.46
C GLU A 78 8.28 -3.36 -2.99
N LEU A 79 7.14 -3.33 -2.30
CA LEU A 79 7.01 -3.83 -0.93
C LEU A 79 7.43 -5.31 -0.83
N GLU A 80 6.97 -6.16 -1.74
CA GLU A 80 7.32 -7.58 -1.77
C GLU A 80 8.84 -7.78 -1.95
N SER A 81 9.45 -7.03 -2.85
CA SER A 81 10.89 -7.06 -3.09
C SER A 81 11.69 -6.63 -1.86
N GLN A 82 11.26 -5.55 -1.18
CA GLN A 82 11.93 -5.07 0.03
C GLN A 82 11.75 -6.02 1.22
N LEU A 83 10.59 -6.68 1.35
CA LEU A 83 10.36 -7.72 2.35
C LEU A 83 11.22 -8.97 2.08
N TYR A 84 11.42 -9.33 0.81
CA TYR A 84 12.34 -10.38 0.43
C TYR A 84 13.77 -10.02 0.88
N ILE A 85 14.24 -8.81 0.57
CA ILE A 85 15.56 -8.32 1.00
C ILE A 85 15.70 -8.34 2.53
N ALA A 86 14.67 -7.94 3.28
CA ALA A 86 14.70 -7.90 4.74
C ALA A 86 14.77 -9.29 5.40
N ARG A 87 14.43 -10.35 4.67
CA ARG A 87 14.41 -11.73 5.17
C ARG A 87 15.76 -12.44 4.97
N GLU A 88 16.49 -12.08 3.92
CA GLU A 88 17.83 -12.63 3.62
C GLU A 88 18.89 -12.05 4.58
#